data_AF-A0A9E2JBS3-F1
#
_entry.id   AF-A0A9E2JBS3-F1
#
_cell.length_a   1.000
_cell.length_b   1.000
_cell.length_c   1.000
_cell.angle_alpha   90.00
_cell.angle_beta   90.00
_cell.angle_gamma   90.00
#
_symmetry.space_group_name_H-M   'P 1'
#
loop_
_entity.id
_entity.type
_entity.pdbx_description
1 polymer ?
#
loop_
_entity_poly.entity_id
_entity_poly.type
_entity_poly.pdbx_seq_one_letter_code
_entity_poly.pdbx_strand_id
1 'polypeptide(L)'
;MRDWNELKNDREVLRRIDWDLTPQEAYEAYQLKSINAWKYRSLPETLYFCIFVWQGHSRLMLIKRSLKQSEEITEVPAPADLMAAALARQGGDDPPHGQYAIDEPIRDWLQGEMGL
;
A
#
# COMPACT_ATOMS: atom_id res chain seq x y z
N MET A 1 -3.92 -6.04 -13.25
CA MET A 1 -2.68 -5.83 -12.50
C MET A 1 -1.51 -5.81 -13.49
N ARG A 2 -0.60 -4.86 -13.31
CA ARG A 2 0.66 -4.73 -14.05
C ARG A 2 1.71 -5.67 -13.47
N ASP A 3 2.69 -6.05 -14.29
CA ASP A 3 3.86 -6.79 -13.82
C ASP A 3 4.76 -5.91 -12.93
N TRP A 4 5.32 -6.50 -11.88
CA TRP A 4 6.21 -5.79 -10.95
C TRP A 4 7.46 -5.25 -11.65
N ASN A 5 8.04 -6.00 -12.60
CA ASN A 5 9.25 -5.57 -13.29
C ASN A 5 8.98 -4.45 -14.28
N GLU A 6 7.80 -4.41 -14.91
CA GLU A 6 7.37 -3.28 -15.72
C GLU A 6 7.22 -2.01 -14.86
N LEU A 7 6.60 -2.15 -13.67
CA LEU A 7 6.36 -1.03 -12.77
C LEU A 7 7.65 -0.40 -12.24
N LYS A 8 8.68 -1.21 -11.97
CA LYS A 8 10.01 -0.72 -11.54
C LYS A 8 10.67 0.23 -12.56
N ASN A 9 10.28 0.17 -13.84
CA ASN A 9 10.83 1.04 -14.88
C ASN A 9 10.01 2.33 -15.10
N ASP A 10 8.82 2.44 -14.50
CA ASP A 10 7.91 3.57 -14.67
C ASP A 10 8.22 4.68 -13.65
N ARG A 11 9.18 5.55 -13.98
CA ARG A 11 9.64 6.64 -13.10
C ARG A 11 8.52 7.60 -12.68
N GLU A 12 7.49 7.78 -13.50
CA GLU A 12 6.34 8.64 -13.17
C GLU A 12 5.50 8.00 -12.05
N VAL A 13 5.29 6.69 -12.11
CA VAL A 13 4.62 5.93 -11.05
C VAL A 13 5.45 5.97 -9.77
N LEU A 14 6.75 5.68 -9.84
CA LEU A 14 7.63 5.65 -8.66
C LEU A 14 7.63 6.98 -7.89
N ARG A 15 7.65 8.12 -8.59
CA ARG A 15 7.63 9.46 -7.96
C ARG A 15 6.30 9.82 -7.31
N ARG A 16 5.23 9.12 -7.65
CA ARG A 16 3.87 9.34 -7.10
C ARG A 16 3.54 8.43 -5.92
N ILE A 17 4.44 7.51 -5.57
CA ILE A 17 4.26 6.63 -4.42
C ILE A 17 4.39 7.46 -3.15
N ASP A 18 3.31 7.50 -2.39
CA ASP A 18 3.27 7.98 -1.04
C ASP A 18 3.67 6.83 -0.11
N TRP A 19 4.86 6.96 0.49
CA TRP A 19 5.44 5.96 1.36
C TRP A 19 4.89 6.02 2.78
N ASP A 20 4.35 7.18 3.18
CA ASP A 20 3.89 7.45 4.54
C ASP A 20 2.38 7.24 4.67
N LEU A 21 1.63 7.24 3.55
CA LEU A 21 0.20 7.00 3.57
C LEU A 21 -0.15 5.57 4.00
N THR A 22 -0.85 5.45 5.12
CA THR A 22 -1.35 4.17 5.61
C THR A 22 -2.70 3.79 4.98
N PRO A 23 -3.06 2.49 4.94
CA PRO A 23 -4.39 2.05 4.48
C PRO A 23 -5.53 2.69 5.27
N GLN A 24 -5.34 2.92 6.57
CA GLN A 24 -6.34 3.58 7.41
C GLN A 24 -6.52 5.05 7.02
N GLU A 25 -5.44 5.81 6.86
CA GLU A 25 -5.52 7.20 6.40
C GLU A 25 -6.11 7.30 4.99
N ALA A 26 -5.74 6.38 4.09
CA ALA A 26 -6.31 6.28 2.76
C ALA A 26 -7.81 5.92 2.80
N TYR A 27 -8.24 5.13 3.77
CA TYR A 27 -9.66 4.85 3.97
C TYR A 27 -10.40 6.09 4.47
N GLU A 28 -9.88 6.77 5.49
CA GLU A 28 -10.47 7.98 6.09
C GLU A 28 -10.54 9.15 5.11
N ALA A 29 -9.48 9.39 4.33
CA ALA A 29 -9.42 10.49 3.37
C ALA A 29 -10.37 10.30 2.18
N TYR A 30 -10.57 9.06 1.73
CA TYR A 30 -11.34 8.74 0.52
C TYR A 30 -12.77 8.23 0.81
N GLN A 31 -13.12 7.87 2.05
CA GLN A 31 -14.50 7.65 2.46
C GLN A 31 -15.21 8.96 2.75
N LEU A 32 -15.72 9.59 1.68
CA LEU A 32 -16.62 10.74 1.71
C LEU A 32 -17.94 10.42 2.46
N LYS A 33 -17.92 10.39 3.80
CA LYS A 33 -19.09 10.52 4.68
C LYS A 33 -18.83 11.41 5.91
N SER A 34 -17.68 12.06 5.98
CA SER A 34 -17.38 13.03 7.04
C SER A 34 -17.92 14.42 6.67
N ILE A 35 -18.34 15.21 7.66
CA ILE A 35 -18.86 16.60 7.53
C ILE A 35 -17.90 17.53 6.75
N ASN A 36 -16.62 17.16 6.64
CA ASN A 36 -15.59 17.88 5.89
C ASN A 36 -15.35 17.37 4.45
N ALA A 37 -16.19 16.47 3.94
CA ALA A 37 -16.16 15.92 2.58
C ALA A 37 -15.99 16.98 1.46
N TRP A 38 -16.49 18.19 1.69
CA TRP A 38 -16.39 19.32 0.76
C TRP A 38 -14.95 19.79 0.48
N LYS A 39 -14.00 19.56 1.41
CA LYS A 39 -12.58 19.92 1.23
C LYS A 39 -11.85 18.99 0.26
N TYR A 40 -12.37 17.80 0.03
CA TYR A 40 -11.68 16.72 -0.69
C TYR A 40 -12.19 16.49 -2.11
N ARG A 41 -13.01 17.41 -2.65
CA ARG A 41 -13.61 17.33 -3.99
C ARG A 41 -12.59 17.19 -5.14
N SER A 42 -11.32 17.47 -4.86
CA SER A 42 -10.18 17.40 -5.79
C SER A 42 -8.98 16.65 -5.21
N LEU A 43 -9.18 15.64 -4.35
CA LEU A 43 -8.06 14.80 -3.91
C LEU A 43 -7.41 14.14 -5.14
N PRO A 44 -6.10 14.34 -5.37
CA PRO A 44 -5.39 13.70 -6.46
C PRO A 44 -5.31 12.20 -6.22
N GLU A 45 -5.25 11.41 -7.29
CA GLU A 45 -5.03 9.97 -7.15
C GLU A 45 -3.68 9.70 -6.50
N THR A 46 -3.69 8.88 -5.45
CA THR A 46 -2.49 8.52 -4.68
C THR A 46 -2.14 7.05 -4.86
N LEU A 47 -0.85 6.74 -4.84
CA LEU A 47 -0.32 5.38 -4.87
C LEU A 47 0.33 5.10 -3.52
N TYR A 48 0.02 3.98 -2.88
CA TYR A 48 0.67 3.59 -1.63
C TYR A 48 0.79 2.07 -1.54
N PHE A 49 1.73 1.61 -0.72
CA PHE A 49 1.93 0.20 -0.45
C PHE A 49 1.16 -0.25 0.78
N CYS A 50 0.58 -1.45 0.72
CA CYS A 50 -0.02 -2.08 1.88
C CYS A 50 0.21 -3.59 1.88
N ILE A 51 0.18 -4.16 3.08
CA ILE A 51 0.16 -5.61 3.27
C ILE A 51 -1.29 -6.03 3.37
N PHE A 52 -1.76 -6.80 2.39
CA PHE A 52 -3.09 -7.40 2.41
C PHE A 52 -3.01 -8.79 3.04
N VAL A 53 -3.77 -9.01 4.12
CA VAL A 53 -3.85 -10.30 4.81
C VAL A 53 -5.24 -10.90 4.59
N TRP A 54 -5.27 -12.10 4.03
CA TRP A 54 -6.48 -12.87 3.84
C TRP A 54 -6.26 -14.36 4.00
N GLN A 55 -6.99 -14.97 4.94
CA GLN A 55 -6.99 -16.43 5.20
C GLN A 55 -5.58 -16.99 5.42
N GLY A 56 -4.76 -16.32 6.24
CA GLY A 56 -3.39 -16.75 6.54
C GLY A 56 -2.37 -16.48 5.44
N HIS A 57 -2.77 -15.83 4.34
CA HIS A 57 -1.87 -15.37 3.28
C HIS A 57 -1.68 -13.86 3.34
N SER A 58 -0.42 -13.41 3.36
CA SER A 58 -0.05 -12.00 3.27
C SER A 58 0.53 -11.67 1.91
N ARG A 59 0.06 -10.60 1.28
CA ARG A 59 0.56 -10.11 -0.02
C ARG A 59 0.92 -8.64 0.10
N LEU A 60 2.07 -8.25 -0.46
CA LEU A 60 2.44 -6.84 -0.57
C LEU A 60 1.86 -6.28 -1.86
N MET A 61 1.08 -5.21 -1.77
CA MET A 61 0.33 -4.66 -2.90
C MET A 61 0.58 -3.17 -3.06
N LEU A 62 0.74 -2.72 -4.30
CA LEU A 62 0.65 -1.31 -4.64
C LEU A 62 -0.79 -0.97 -4.99
N ILE A 63 -1.39 -0.06 -4.22
CA ILE A 63 -2.78 0.36 -4.41
C ILE A 63 -2.80 1.76 -4.98
N LYS A 64 -3.58 1.94 -6.05
CA LYS A 64 -3.99 3.25 -6.53
C LYS A 64 -5.34 3.61 -5.94
N ARG A 65 -5.38 4.71 -5.19
CA ARG A 65 -6.59 5.20 -4.55
C ARG A 65 -7.05 6.49 -5.21
N SER A 66 -8.34 6.52 -5.53
CA SER A 66 -9.06 7.69 -6.00
C SER A 66 -10.36 7.85 -5.21
N LEU A 67 -11.03 8.99 -5.34
CA LEU A 67 -12.34 9.23 -4.70
C LEU A 67 -13.41 8.24 -5.14
N LYS A 68 -13.24 7.58 -6.29
CA LYS A 68 -14.23 6.66 -6.87
C LYS A 68 -13.91 5.20 -6.58
N GLN A 69 -12.64 4.83 -6.57
CA GLN A 69 -12.21 3.43 -6.51
C GLN A 69 -10.84 3.24 -5.85
N SER A 70 -10.65 2.03 -5.31
CA SER A 70 -9.35 1.43 -5.02
C SER A 70 -9.02 0.46 -6.14
N GLU A 71 -7.83 0.56 -6.70
CA GLU A 71 -7.34 -0.34 -7.73
C GLU A 71 -6.02 -0.96 -7.30
N GLU A 72 -5.92 -2.29 -7.41
CA GLU A 72 -4.70 -3.05 -7.19
C GLU A 72 -3.83 -2.97 -8.44
N ILE A 73 -2.73 -2.22 -8.35
CA ILE A 73 -1.85 -1.98 -9.49
C ILE A 73 -0.96 -3.18 -9.74
N THR A 74 -0.25 -3.64 -8.70
CA THR A 74 0.66 -4.77 -8.81
C THR A 74 0.82 -5.47 -7.47
N GLU A 75 1.11 -6.75 -7.52
CA GLU A 75 1.52 -7.56 -6.37
C GLU A 75 3.05 -7.64 -6.38
N VAL A 76 3.66 -7.33 -5.24
CA VAL A 76 5.12 -7.29 -5.09
C VAL A 76 5.59 -8.61 -4.48
N PRO A 77 6.55 -9.32 -5.10
CA PRO A 77 7.08 -10.58 -4.59
C PRO A 77 8.05 -10.36 -3.42
N ALA A 78 7.54 -9.88 -2.28
CA ALA A 78 8.32 -9.65 -1.08
C ALA A 78 8.73 -10.96 -0.39
N PRO A 79 9.93 -11.02 0.22
CA PRO A 79 10.35 -12.17 1.01
C PRO A 79 9.37 -12.47 2.16
N ALA A 80 9.01 -13.74 2.34
CA ALA A 80 8.04 -14.15 3.36
C ALA A 80 8.47 -13.76 4.78
N ASP A 81 9.76 -13.89 5.10
CA ASP A 81 10.30 -13.53 6.42
C ASP A 81 10.17 -12.03 6.70
N LEU A 82 10.33 -11.19 5.68
CA LEU A 82 10.19 -9.75 5.78
C LEU A 82 8.74 -9.37 6.08
N MET A 83 7.80 -10.01 5.36
CA MET A 83 6.35 -9.81 5.56
C MET A 83 5.90 -10.29 6.94
N ALA A 84 6.37 -11.45 7.37
CA ALA A 84 6.06 -12.00 8.69
C ALA A 84 6.57 -11.10 9.81
N ALA A 85 7.80 -10.58 9.70
CA ALA A 85 8.35 -9.66 10.68
C ALA A 85 7.56 -8.35 10.77
N ALA A 86 7.13 -7.79 9.63
CA ALA A 86 6.33 -6.57 9.61
C ALA A 86 4.94 -6.77 10.22
N LEU A 87 4.30 -7.92 9.95
CA LEU A 87 3.01 -8.27 10.52
C LEU A 87 3.10 -8.55 12.02
N ALA A 88 4.14 -9.25 12.47
CA ALA A 88 4.36 -9.52 13.90
C ALA A 88 4.45 -8.23 14.74
N ARG A 89 5.02 -7.15 14.17
CA ARG A 89 5.08 -5.83 14.82
C ARG A 89 3.72 -5.12 14.91
N GLN A 90 2.77 -5.44 14.04
CA GLN A 90 1.49 -4.73 13.93
C GLN A 90 0.29 -5.52 14.47
N GLY A 91 0.33 -6.85 14.42
CA GLY A 91 -0.79 -7.72 14.76
C GLY A 91 -0.41 -9.05 15.41
N GLY A 92 0.88 -9.27 15.73
CA GLY A 92 1.37 -10.54 16.28
C GLY A 92 1.49 -11.64 15.22
N ASP A 93 1.67 -12.89 15.67
CA ASP A 93 1.97 -14.04 14.80
C ASP A 93 0.79 -14.49 13.90
N ASP A 94 -0.45 -14.13 14.25
CA ASP A 94 -1.67 -14.43 13.48
C ASP A 94 -2.50 -13.13 13.31
N PRO A 95 -2.10 -12.25 12.37
CA PRO A 95 -2.77 -10.98 12.17
C PRO A 95 -4.18 -11.20 11.58
N PRO A 96 -5.21 -10.50 12.09
CA PRO A 96 -6.56 -10.59 11.52
C PRO A 96 -6.60 -10.17 10.05
N HIS A 97 -7.65 -10.60 9.34
CA HIS A 97 -7.88 -10.20 7.96
C HIS A 97 -7.96 -8.67 7.82
N GLY A 98 -7.26 -8.11 6.85
CA GLY A 98 -7.24 -6.66 6.68
C GLY A 98 -6.11 -6.14 5.82
N GLN A 99 -5.95 -4.82 5.86
CA GLN A 99 -4.84 -4.10 5.22
C GLN A 99 -3.99 -3.46 6.31
N TYR A 100 -2.69 -3.72 6.26
CA TYR A 100 -1.70 -3.22 7.20
C TYR A 100 -0.76 -2.26 6.48
N ALA A 101 -0.22 -1.31 7.23
CA ALA A 101 0.79 -0.40 6.71
C ALA A 101 2.09 -1.16 6.45
N ILE A 102 2.90 -0.66 5.51
CA ILE A 102 4.30 -1.10 5.42
C ILE A 102 5.11 -0.46 6.54
N ASP A 103 6.15 -1.14 6.99
CA ASP A 103 7.12 -0.62 7.95
C ASP A 103 8.42 -0.20 7.26
N GLU A 104 9.35 0.37 8.03
CA GLU A 104 10.66 0.83 7.52
C GLU A 104 11.43 -0.29 6.79
N PRO A 105 11.57 -1.52 7.32
CA PRO A 105 12.24 -2.61 6.60
C PRO A 105 11.63 -2.96 5.23
N ILE A 106 10.30 -2.97 5.11
CA ILE A 106 9.64 -3.20 3.81
C ILE A 106 9.88 -2.02 2.87
N ARG A 107 9.82 -0.78 3.40
CA ARG A 107 10.10 0.44 2.63
C ARG A 107 11.52 0.42 2.06
N ASP A 108 12.51 0.13 2.89
CA ASP A 108 13.92 0.09 2.49
C ASP A 108 14.15 -0.98 1.42
N TRP A 109 13.54 -2.16 1.59
CA TRP A 109 13.62 -3.23 0.61
C TRP A 109 12.97 -2.84 -0.73
N LEU A 110 11.78 -2.22 -0.70
CA LEU A 110 11.09 -1.74 -1.90
C LEU A 110 11.92 -0.67 -2.64
N GLN A 111 12.50 0.28 -1.91
CA GLN A 111 13.36 1.32 -2.50
C GLN A 111 14.61 0.70 -3.14
N GLY A 112 15.23 -0.27 -2.49
CA GLY A 112 16.34 -1.04 -3.05
C GLY A 112 15.98 -1.79 -4.34
N GLU A 113 14.82 -2.45 -4.37
CA GLU A 113 14.32 -3.14 -5.57
C GLU A 113 14.02 -2.18 -6.74
N MET A 114 13.59 -0.96 -6.42
CA MET A 114 13.26 0.09 -7.39
C MET A 114 14.46 0.95 -7.82
N GLY A 115 15.60 0.83 -7.13
CA GLY A 115 16.78 1.67 -7.36
C GLY A 115 16.57 3.13 -6.97
N LEU A 116 15.80 3.40 -5.91
CA LEU A 116 15.53 4.72 -5.35
C LEU A 116 16.51 5.09 -4.22
#